data_AF-A0A6N2JYE6-F1
#
_entry.id   AF-A0A6N2JYE6-F1
#
_cell.length_a   1.000
_cell.length_b   1.000
_cell.length_c   1.000
_cell.angle_alpha   90.00
_cell.angle_beta   90.00
_cell.angle_gamma   90.00
#
_symmetry.space_group_name_H-M   'P 1'
#
loop_
_entity.id
_entity.type
_entity.pdbx_description
1 polymer ?
#
loop_
_entity_poly.entity_id
_entity_poly.type
_entity_poly.pdbx_seq_one_letter_code
_entity_poly.pdbx_strand_id
1 'polypeptide(L)'
;MFRSARWRGEKNKIKTVFKLQFHATQLPQLNTNALVVSVVPGDVGKATVSSEKGIPREGSCRWDYPVYETVKYIRDVKTGKINERIYHFVVSTGSSKNSLVGEVSIDFADYAEATKTSTVSIPFKNSKN
;
A
#
# COMPACT_ATOMS: atom_id res chain seq x y z
N MET A 1 -20.51 20.32 38.90
CA MET A 1 -20.44 19.14 38.02
C MET A 1 -20.33 19.61 36.58
N PHE A 2 -19.19 19.42 35.93
CA PHE A 2 -19.07 19.60 34.48
C PHE A 2 -18.53 18.29 33.91
N ARG A 3 -19.42 17.46 33.36
CA ARG A 3 -18.98 16.35 32.52
C ARG A 3 -18.50 17.00 31.23
N SER A 4 -17.19 17.17 31.08
CA SER A 4 -16.63 17.44 29.77
C SER A 4 -16.87 16.17 28.95
N ALA A 5 -17.99 16.12 28.23
CA ALA A 5 -18.11 15.20 27.12
C ALA A 5 -17.03 15.65 26.14
N ARG A 6 -15.88 14.99 26.19
CA ARG A 6 -14.78 15.18 25.26
C ARG A 6 -15.30 14.66 23.92
N TRP A 7 -16.03 15.52 23.20
CA TRP A 7 -16.56 15.31 21.85
C TRP A 7 -15.40 15.27 20.84
N ARG A 8 -14.43 14.40 21.09
CA ARG A 8 -13.35 14.07 20.17
C ARG A 8 -13.66 12.70 19.60
N GLY A 9 -14.24 12.61 18.41
CA GLY A 9 -14.27 11.30 17.77
C GLY A 9 -14.98 11.16 16.45
N GLU A 10 -16.00 11.94 16.16
CA GLU A 10 -16.67 11.91 14.85
C GLU A 10 -15.89 12.79 13.86
N LYS A 11 -14.61 12.47 13.72
CA LYS A 11 -13.77 13.02 12.67
C LYS A 11 -14.42 12.61 11.34
N ASN A 12 -14.56 13.52 10.38
CA ASN A 12 -15.15 13.24 9.06
C ASN A 12 -14.41 12.07 8.40
N LYS A 13 -14.93 10.86 8.57
CA LYS A 13 -14.35 9.63 8.06
C LYS A 13 -14.83 9.44 6.64
N ILE A 14 -13.91 9.44 5.69
CA ILE A 14 -14.19 9.11 4.29
C ILE A 14 -13.50 7.78 3.96
N LYS A 15 -14.01 7.08 2.95
CA LYS A 15 -13.46 5.82 2.48
C LYS A 15 -13.35 5.83 0.98
N THR A 16 -12.25 5.26 0.48
CA THR A 16 -12.04 5.06 -0.96
C THR A 16 -11.56 3.63 -1.16
N VAL A 17 -12.09 2.96 -2.18
CA VAL A 17 -11.62 1.64 -2.59
C VAL A 17 -10.64 1.82 -3.73
N PHE A 18 -9.41 1.38 -3.53
CA PHE A 18 -8.38 1.41 -4.56
C PHE A 18 -8.29 0.07 -5.25
N LYS A 19 -8.31 0.11 -6.58
CA LYS A 19 -7.94 -1.01 -7.44
C LYS A 19 -6.47 -0.85 -7.82
N LEU A 20 -5.61 -1.72 -7.31
CA LEU A 20 -4.15 -1.60 -7.40
C LEU A 20 -3.62 -2.68 -8.34
N GLN A 21 -2.93 -2.24 -9.40
CA GLN A 21 -2.24 -3.13 -10.33
C GLN A 21 -0.72 -2.97 -10.14
N PHE A 22 0.00 -4.08 -10.10
CA PHE A 22 1.44 -4.06 -9.82
C PHE A 22 2.28 -4.51 -11.00
N HIS A 23 3.41 -3.83 -11.17
CA HIS A 23 4.48 -4.20 -12.09
C HIS A 23 5.81 -3.85 -11.44
N ALA A 24 6.65 -4.85 -11.21
CA ALA A 24 8.02 -4.68 -10.75
C ALA A 24 8.97 -4.83 -11.94
N THR A 25 9.95 -3.94 -12.03
CA THR A 25 10.99 -3.96 -13.08
C THR A 25 12.36 -3.83 -12.43
N GLN A 26 13.42 -4.09 -13.21
CA GLN A 26 14.81 -4.02 -12.73
C GLN A 26 15.08 -4.91 -11.51
N LEU A 27 14.37 -6.03 -11.44
CA LEU A 27 14.57 -7.03 -10.39
C LEU A 27 15.96 -7.67 -10.58
N PRO A 28 16.71 -7.88 -9.49
CA PRO A 28 17.95 -8.65 -9.56
C PRO A 28 17.62 -10.10 -9.96
N GLN A 29 18.65 -10.88 -10.29
CA GLN A 29 18.47 -12.32 -10.43
C GLN A 29 18.04 -12.90 -9.08
N LEU A 30 16.77 -13.32 -9.00
CA LEU A 30 16.19 -13.89 -7.79
C LEU A 30 16.09 -15.41 -7.96
N ASN A 31 16.58 -16.16 -6.98
CA ASN A 31 16.40 -17.62 -6.89
C ASN A 31 15.00 -17.95 -6.34
N THR A 32 13.95 -17.38 -6.94
CA THR A 32 12.55 -17.58 -6.52
C THR A 32 11.67 -17.81 -7.73
N ASN A 33 10.69 -18.71 -7.58
CA ASN A 33 9.72 -19.00 -8.64
C ASN A 33 8.47 -18.12 -8.56
N ALA A 34 8.35 -17.31 -7.50
CA ALA A 34 7.18 -16.46 -7.28
C ALA A 34 7.53 -15.23 -6.43
N LEU A 35 6.84 -14.13 -6.74
CA LEU A 35 6.82 -12.90 -5.96
C LEU A 35 5.39 -12.55 -5.53
N VAL A 36 5.27 -11.92 -4.38
CA VAL A 36 4.00 -11.44 -3.83
C VAL A 36 4.17 -9.98 -3.41
N VAL A 37 3.17 -9.15 -3.68
CA VAL A 37 3.07 -7.79 -3.14
C VAL A 37 2.11 -7.81 -1.97
N SER A 38 2.56 -7.36 -0.80
CA SER A 38 1.71 -7.17 0.37
C SER A 38 1.45 -5.69 0.60
N VAL A 39 0.19 -5.33 0.81
CA VAL A 39 -0.27 -3.97 1.06
C VAL A 39 -0.46 -3.80 2.57
N VAL A 40 0.35 -2.92 3.17
CA VAL A 40 0.48 -2.78 4.63
C VAL A 40 0.15 -1.35 5.03
N PRO A 41 -0.96 -1.09 5.75
CA PRO A 41 -1.21 0.22 6.32
C PRO A 41 -0.14 0.58 7.36
N GLY A 42 0.42 1.79 7.28
CA GLY A 42 1.49 2.23 8.17
C GLY A 42 1.09 2.30 9.65
N ASP A 43 -0.21 2.44 9.96
CA ASP A 43 -0.73 2.46 11.33
C ASP A 43 -1.01 1.07 11.92
N VAL A 44 -1.18 0.06 11.08
CA VAL A 44 -1.46 -1.33 11.50
C VAL A 44 -0.19 -2.17 11.52
N GLY A 45 0.71 -1.93 10.56
CA GLY A 45 1.98 -2.65 10.42
C GLY A 45 1.85 -4.11 9.96
N LYS A 46 0.64 -4.57 9.59
CA LYS A 46 0.38 -5.89 9.03
C LYS A 46 -0.32 -5.77 7.69
N ALA A 47 -0.03 -6.71 6.79
CA ALA A 47 -0.68 -6.74 5.48
C ALA A 47 -2.20 -6.92 5.65
N THR A 48 -2.97 -6.04 5.02
CA THR A 48 -4.44 -6.18 4.94
C THR A 48 -4.85 -7.04 3.75
N VAL A 49 -4.02 -7.01 2.70
CA VAL A 49 -4.22 -7.79 1.49
C VAL A 49 -2.88 -8.03 0.82
N SER A 50 -2.78 -9.15 0.10
CA SER A 50 -1.63 -9.49 -0.72
C SER A 50 -2.09 -9.92 -2.11
N SER A 51 -1.23 -9.74 -3.10
CA SER A 51 -1.47 -10.27 -4.44
C SER A 51 -1.36 -11.80 -4.47
N GLU A 52 -1.86 -12.39 -5.55
CA GLU A 52 -1.47 -13.74 -5.96
C GLU A 52 0.05 -13.82 -6.22
N LYS A 53 0.56 -15.06 -6.39
CA LYS A 53 1.94 -15.29 -6.80
C LYS A 53 2.14 -14.83 -8.25
N GLY A 54 2.97 -13.81 -8.44
CA GLY A 54 3.45 -13.37 -9.74
C GLY A 54 4.72 -14.13 -10.13
N ILE A 55 4.86 -14.45 -11.42
CA ILE A 55 6.02 -15.20 -11.93
C ILE A 55 7.06 -14.19 -12.45
N PRO A 56 8.25 -14.07 -11.82
CA PRO A 56 9.30 -13.20 -12.33
C PRO A 56 9.85 -13.74 -13.66
N ARG A 57 10.04 -12.86 -14.65
CA ARG A 57 10.61 -13.14 -15.97
C ARG A 57 11.50 -11.99 -16.41
N GLU A 58 12.73 -12.31 -16.83
CA GLU A 58 13.65 -11.35 -17.47
C GLU A 58 13.87 -10.05 -16.65
N GLY A 59 14.01 -10.16 -15.33
CA GLY A 59 14.19 -8.99 -14.46
C GLY A 59 12.93 -8.16 -14.22
N SER A 60 11.75 -8.69 -14.53
CA SER A 60 10.45 -8.06 -14.27
C SER A 60 9.46 -9.05 -13.64
N CYS A 61 8.40 -8.55 -13.04
CA CYS A 61 7.27 -9.35 -12.57
C CYS A 61 6.00 -8.52 -12.71
N ARG A 62 5.02 -9.05 -13.43
CA ARG A 62 3.69 -8.45 -13.55
C ARG A 62 2.69 -9.36 -12.86
N TRP A 63 1.86 -8.77 -12.02
CA TRP A 63 0.73 -9.47 -11.43
C TRP A 63 -0.48 -9.23 -12.33
N ASP A 64 -1.13 -10.31 -12.75
CA ASP A 64 -2.25 -10.22 -13.71
C ASP A 64 -3.50 -9.65 -13.06
N TYR A 65 -3.77 -10.06 -11.82
CA TYR A 65 -4.96 -9.65 -11.09
C TYR A 65 -4.68 -8.45 -10.18
N PRO A 66 -5.58 -7.45 -10.19
CA PRO A 66 -5.48 -6.32 -9.28
C PRO A 66 -5.85 -6.74 -7.86
N VAL A 67 -5.32 -5.99 -6.91
CA VAL A 67 -5.70 -6.07 -5.50
C VAL A 67 -6.63 -4.92 -5.16
N TYR A 68 -7.66 -5.19 -4.35
CA TYR A 68 -8.59 -4.17 -3.87
C TYR A 68 -8.29 -3.86 -2.39
N GLU A 69 -8.02 -2.60 -2.09
CA GLU A 69 -7.76 -2.12 -0.72
C GLU A 69 -8.73 -1.00 -0.37
N THR A 70 -9.40 -1.11 0.78
CA THR A 70 -10.29 -0.05 1.28
C THR A 70 -9.54 0.85 2.25
N VAL A 71 -9.22 2.05 1.79
CA VAL A 71 -8.51 3.04 2.60
C VAL A 71 -9.51 3.92 3.33
N LYS A 72 -9.31 4.07 4.65
CA LYS A 72 -10.11 4.96 5.50
C LYS A 72 -9.29 6.19 5.82
N TYR A 73 -9.88 7.37 5.65
CA TYR A 73 -9.22 8.63 5.94
C TYR A 73 -9.95 9.41 7.02
N ILE A 74 -9.24 10.39 7.55
CA ILE A 74 -9.77 11.44 8.40
C ILE A 74 -9.63 12.74 7.63
N ARG A 75 -10.75 13.42 7.39
CA ARG A 75 -10.75 14.79 6.88
C ARG A 75 -10.88 15.76 8.05
N ASP A 76 -9.97 16.71 8.15
CA ASP A 76 -10.05 17.79 9.12
C ASP A 76 -11.24 18.70 8.80
N VAL A 77 -12.12 18.90 9.77
CA VAL A 77 -13.40 19.61 9.56
C VAL A 77 -13.18 21.11 9.28
N LYS A 78 -12.12 21.70 9.87
CA LYS A 78 -11.88 23.15 9.77
C LYS A 78 -11.19 23.51 8.46
N THR A 79 -10.23 22.69 8.05
CA THR A 79 -9.37 22.96 6.90
C THR A 79 -9.79 22.19 5.65
N GLY A 80 -10.63 21.18 5.79
CA GLY A 80 -11.01 20.27 4.71
C GLY A 80 -9.90 19.32 4.26
N LYS A 81 -8.69 19.42 4.84
CA LYS A 81 -7.54 18.60 4.45
C LYS A 81 -7.73 17.16 4.87
N ILE A 82 -7.34 16.24 4.00
CA ILE A 82 -7.28 14.82 4.31
C ILE A 82 -5.94 14.56 5.00
N ASN A 83 -5.98 13.88 6.14
CA ASN A 83 -4.78 13.50 6.86
C ASN A 83 -3.98 12.47 6.07
N GLU A 84 -2.65 12.55 6.21
CA GLU A 84 -1.70 11.57 5.67
C GLU A 84 -2.14 10.13 5.98
N ARG A 85 -2.01 9.28 4.97
CA ARG A 85 -2.38 7.88 5.01
C ARG A 85 -1.34 7.03 4.28
N ILE A 86 -0.20 6.85 4.94
CA ILE A 86 0.91 6.04 4.43
C ILE A 86 0.56 4.55 4.39
N TYR A 87 0.82 3.95 3.25
CA TYR A 87 0.83 2.51 3.04
C TYR A 87 2.18 2.06 2.50
N HIS A 88 2.60 0.89 2.94
CA HIS A 88 3.81 0.21 2.48
C HIS A 88 3.42 -0.93 1.55
N PHE A 89 4.12 -1.02 0.43
CA PHE A 89 4.01 -2.08 -0.55
C PHE A 89 5.27 -2.90 -0.49
N VAL A 90 5.14 -4.09 0.08
CA VAL A 90 6.26 -4.98 0.35
C VAL A 90 6.28 -6.07 -0.71
N VAL A 91 7.34 -6.13 -1.50
CA VAL A 91 7.57 -7.22 -2.46
C VAL A 91 8.41 -8.28 -1.78
N SER A 92 7.90 -9.50 -1.69
CA SER A 92 8.59 -10.63 -1.08
C SER A 92 8.56 -11.88 -1.97
N THR A 93 9.43 -12.84 -1.68
CA THR A 93 9.35 -14.17 -2.29
C THR A 93 8.07 -14.89 -1.85
N GLY A 94 7.48 -15.70 -2.72
CA GLY A 94 6.27 -16.50 -2.43
C GLY A 94 6.55 -17.85 -1.76
N SER A 95 7.64 -17.96 -0.98
CA SER A 95 8.08 -19.17 -0.27
C SER A 95 7.66 -19.13 1.21
N SER A 96 7.70 -20.24 1.94
CA SER A 96 7.33 -20.27 3.37
C SER A 96 8.20 -19.37 4.26
N LYS A 97 9.39 -19.01 3.79
CA LYS A 97 10.29 -18.03 4.40
C LYS A 97 10.30 -16.77 3.52
N ASN A 98 9.16 -16.06 3.44
CA ASN A 98 9.02 -14.80 2.69
C ASN A 98 10.25 -13.90 2.92
N SER A 99 11.16 -13.82 1.94
CA SER A 99 12.30 -12.91 2.00
C SER A 99 11.95 -11.62 1.29
N LEU A 100 12.35 -10.50 1.89
CA LEU A 100 12.11 -9.17 1.34
C LEU A 100 12.95 -8.96 0.07
N VAL A 101 12.29 -8.55 -1.00
CA VAL A 101 12.93 -8.13 -2.25
C VAL A 101 13.07 -6.61 -2.25
N GLY A 102 12.03 -5.89 -1.83
CA GLY A 102 12.04 -4.43 -1.74
C GLY A 102 10.72 -3.88 -1.21
N GLU A 103 10.74 -2.62 -0.82
CA GLU A 103 9.59 -1.92 -0.25
C GLU A 103 9.44 -0.52 -0.85
N VAL A 104 8.20 -0.07 -1.03
CA VAL A 104 7.90 1.34 -1.33
C VAL A 104 6.76 1.83 -0.45
N SER A 105 6.71 3.14 -0.19
CA SER A 105 5.66 3.78 0.57
C SER A 105 4.91 4.79 -0.29
N ILE A 106 3.59 4.82 -0.19
CA ILE A 106 2.72 5.81 -0.86
C ILE A 106 1.81 6.44 0.18
N ASP A 107 1.65 7.76 0.13
CA ASP A 107 0.55 8.43 0.81
C ASP A 107 -0.71 8.33 -0.04
N PHE A 108 -1.69 7.55 0.43
CA PHE A 108 -2.97 7.46 -0.25
C PHE A 108 -3.83 8.72 -0.10
N ALA A 109 -3.47 9.67 0.78
CA ALA A 109 -4.18 10.93 0.90
C ALA A 109 -4.06 11.77 -0.39
N ASP A 110 -2.91 11.73 -1.05
CA ASP A 110 -2.66 12.40 -2.34
C ASP A 110 -3.59 11.92 -3.47
N TYR A 111 -4.15 10.71 -3.33
CA TYR A 111 -5.02 10.08 -4.32
C TYR A 111 -6.47 9.94 -3.86
N ALA A 112 -6.82 10.43 -2.67
CA ALA A 112 -8.12 10.19 -2.05
C ALA A 112 -9.31 10.72 -2.88
N GLU A 113 -9.08 11.76 -3.67
CA GLU A 113 -10.06 12.43 -4.54
C GLU A 113 -9.76 12.22 -6.04
N ALA A 114 -8.82 11.33 -6.37
CA ALA A 114 -8.46 11.05 -7.76
C ALA A 114 -9.63 10.37 -8.50
N THR A 115 -10.07 10.98 -9.60
CA THR A 115 -11.15 10.46 -10.44
C THR A 115 -10.66 9.70 -11.68
N LYS A 116 -9.36 9.79 -11.95
CA LYS A 116 -8.68 9.12 -13.07
C LYS A 116 -7.64 8.15 -12.54
N THR A 117 -7.37 7.10 -13.31
CA THR A 117 -6.28 6.16 -13.01
C THR A 117 -4.95 6.90 -12.95
N SER A 118 -4.21 6.69 -11.87
CA SER A 118 -2.86 7.20 -11.71
C SER A 118 -1.86 6.06 -11.90
N THR A 119 -0.75 6.34 -12.58
CA THR A 119 0.37 5.40 -12.72
C THR A 119 1.59 6.06 -12.11
N VAL A 120 2.26 5.35 -11.20
CA VAL A 120 3.48 5.81 -10.53
C VAL A 120 4.58 4.77 -10.70
N SER A 121 5.81 5.24 -10.85
CA SER A 121 7.02 4.40 -10.89
C SER A 121 7.94 4.87 -9.78
N ILE A 122 8.19 4.01 -8.81
CA ILE A 122 8.91 4.35 -7.57
C ILE A 122 10.03 3.32 -7.40
N PRO A 123 11.29 3.74 -7.16
CA PRO A 123 12.38 2.81 -6.92
C PRO A 123 12.19 2.09 -5.59
N PHE A 124 12.53 0.79 -5.55
CA PHE A 124 12.51 0.04 -4.31
C PHE A 124 13.49 0.61 -3.29
N LYS A 125 13.04 0.74 -2.05
CA LYS A 125 13.94 0.79 -0.89
C LYS A 125 14.32 -0.66 -0.60
N ASN A 126 15.59 -0.98 -0.78
CA ASN A 126 16.12 -2.29 -0.44
C ASN A 126 16.55 -2.29 1.03
N SER A 127 16.19 -3.33 1.78
CA SER A 127 16.87 -3.63 3.04
C SER A 127 18.24 -4.25 2.74
N LYS A 128 19.20 -3.42 2.33
CA LYS A 128 20.62 -3.79 2.41
C LYS A 128 21.30 -2.85 3.38
N ASN A 129 21.31 -3.28 4.64
CA ASN A 129 22.57 -3.62 5.32
C ASN A 129 22.36 -4.98 6.01
#